data_AF-A0A7W3Z3S7-F1
#
_entry.id   AF-A0A7W3Z3S7-F1
#
_cell.length_a   1.000
_cell.length_b   1.000
_cell.length_c   1.000
_cell.angle_alpha   90.00
_cell.angle_beta   90.00
_cell.angle_gamma   90.00
#
_symmetry.space_group_name_H-M   'P 1'
#
loop_
_entity.id
_entity.type
_entity.pdbx_description
1 polymer ?
#
loop_
_entity_poly.entity_id
_entity_poly.type
_entity_poly.pdbx_seq_one_letter_code
_entity_poly.pdbx_strand_id
1 'polypeptide(L)'
;MTSEEKDYAYMKDDLLPFNQFMLDAYMVVEGARGLWGLTSLFKSSVAVAVVKSAPATTKVATTYSGLVKSAQKLYPSKAGKIELHHITPKYLGGPKNGPLVPLDAAYHQIITNEFRLLWPYGKGVPSSTQLQYIMKHVYSKYPLPPGY
;
A
#
# COMPACT_ATOMS: atom_id res chain seq x y z
N MET A 1 -8.81 -22.95 -23.76
CA MET A 1 -8.54 -21.80 -22.88
C MET A 1 -9.87 -21.17 -22.51
N THR A 2 -10.32 -21.37 -21.28
CA THR A 2 -11.61 -20.86 -20.80
C THR A 2 -11.57 -19.33 -20.64
N SER A 3 -12.72 -18.67 -20.57
CA SER A 3 -12.78 -17.21 -20.29
C SER A 3 -12.10 -16.86 -18.96
N GLU A 4 -12.16 -17.75 -17.97
CA GLU A 4 -11.51 -17.59 -16.67
C GLU A 4 -9.98 -17.65 -16.77
N GLU A 5 -9.42 -18.53 -17.61
CA GLU A 5 -7.96 -18.62 -17.80
C GLU A 5 -7.39 -17.37 -18.49
N LYS A 6 -8.16 -16.72 -19.37
CA LYS A 6 -7.75 -15.46 -20.01
C LYS A 6 -7.74 -14.30 -19.02
N ASP A 7 -8.72 -14.25 -18.10
CA ASP A 7 -8.78 -13.22 -17.06
C ASP A 7 -7.59 -13.33 -16.09
N TYR A 8 -7.18 -14.56 -15.73
CA TYR A 8 -5.98 -14.79 -14.90
C TYR A 8 -4.66 -14.50 -15.65
N ALA A 9 -4.57 -14.80 -16.94
CA ALA A 9 -3.40 -14.48 -17.76
C ALA A 9 -3.24 -12.97 -17.93
N TYR A 10 -4.35 -12.25 -18.15
CA TYR A 10 -4.37 -10.78 -18.23
C TYR A 10 -3.91 -10.13 -16.92
N MET A 11 -4.21 -10.74 -15.77
CA MET A 11 -3.69 -10.26 -14.47
C MET A 11 -2.18 -10.46 -14.31
N LYS A 12 -1.51 -11.37 -15.01
CA LYS A 12 -0.05 -11.53 -14.87
C LYS A 12 0.73 -10.56 -15.76
N ASP A 13 0.20 -10.23 -16.93
CA ASP A 13 0.92 -9.44 -17.93
C ASP A 13 0.76 -7.92 -17.72
N ASP A 14 -0.38 -7.46 -17.16
CA ASP A 14 -0.61 -6.04 -16.79
C ASP A 14 -0.18 -5.72 -15.34
N LEU A 15 0.11 -6.74 -14.51
CA LEU A 15 0.83 -6.55 -13.25
C LEU A 15 2.33 -6.46 -13.55
N LEU A 16 2.71 -5.33 -14.14
CA LEU A 16 4.09 -4.84 -14.15
C LEU A 16 4.73 -5.08 -12.76
N PRO A 17 6.05 -5.38 -12.67
CA PRO A 17 6.75 -5.58 -11.41
C PRO A 17 6.85 -4.24 -10.65
N PHE A 18 5.76 -3.83 -10.02
CA PHE A 18 5.55 -2.52 -9.42
C PHE A 18 5.98 -2.52 -7.95
N ASN A 19 7.29 -2.69 -7.71
CA ASN A 19 7.86 -2.49 -6.38
C ASN A 19 9.08 -1.56 -6.34
N GLN A 20 9.33 -0.77 -7.41
CA GLN A 20 10.48 0.13 -7.45
C GLN A 20 10.13 1.63 -7.56
N PHE A 21 8.92 2.02 -7.95
CA PHE A 21 8.63 3.44 -8.26
C PHE A 21 8.01 4.27 -7.12
N MET A 22 7.54 3.65 -6.02
CA MET A 22 6.95 4.38 -4.86
C MET A 22 7.83 4.37 -3.60
N LEU A 23 9.01 3.75 -3.64
CA LEU A 23 10.03 3.91 -2.59
C LEU A 23 10.93 5.12 -2.85
N ASP A 24 11.14 5.51 -4.11
CA ASP A 24 12.03 6.64 -4.45
C ASP A 24 11.38 8.01 -4.20
N ALA A 25 10.05 8.08 -4.11
CA ALA A 25 9.32 9.32 -3.80
C ALA A 25 9.23 9.65 -2.30
N TYR A 26 9.82 8.83 -1.41
CA TYR A 26 9.77 9.02 0.05
C TYR A 26 11.14 9.14 0.74
N MET A 27 12.24 9.30 0.00
CA MET A 27 13.60 9.48 0.57
C MET A 27 14.42 10.54 -0.19
N VAL A 28 13.90 11.76 -0.37
CA VAL A 28 14.72 12.92 -0.79
C VAL A 28 14.46 14.11 0.12
N VAL A 29 14.95 14.01 1.35
CA VAL A 29 15.31 15.14 2.21
C VAL A 29 16.63 14.75 2.90
N GLU A 30 17.58 15.69 2.91
CA GLU A 30 19.00 15.63 3.31
C GLU A 30 19.94 14.99 2.26
N GLY A 31 20.90 15.66 1.61
CA GLY A 31 21.61 16.89 1.92
C GLY A 31 22.92 16.64 2.67
N ALA A 32 24.03 16.35 1.98
CA ALA A 32 25.40 16.81 2.34
C ALA A 32 26.52 16.20 1.45
N ARG A 33 27.07 17.09 0.61
CA ARG A 33 28.49 17.33 0.25
C ARG A 33 29.58 16.51 0.98
N GLY A 34 30.59 16.05 0.24
CA GLY A 34 31.92 15.76 0.81
C GLY A 34 32.87 15.01 -0.14
N LEU A 35 33.87 15.72 -0.67
CA LEU A 35 35.05 15.21 -1.39
C LEU A 35 36.05 14.51 -0.43
N TRP A 36 37.18 14.00 -0.98
CA TRP A 36 38.32 13.27 -0.39
C TRP A 36 38.09 11.75 -0.30
N GLY A 37 38.95 10.83 -0.74
CA GLY A 37 40.37 10.86 -1.05
C GLY A 37 41.04 9.64 -0.38
N LEU A 38 41.81 8.87 -1.16
CA LEU A 38 42.89 7.94 -0.76
C LEU A 38 42.62 6.54 -0.12
N THR A 39 43.12 5.56 -0.87
CA THR A 39 43.96 4.39 -0.50
C THR A 39 43.44 3.27 0.40
N SER A 40 43.42 2.09 -0.25
CA SER A 40 43.55 0.74 0.30
C SER A 40 44.63 0.62 1.40
N LEU A 41 44.26 -0.03 2.51
CA LEU A 41 45.13 -0.99 3.19
C LEU A 41 44.28 -1.98 3.98
N PHE A 42 44.23 -3.22 3.50
CA PHE A 42 43.67 -4.37 4.22
C PHE A 42 44.53 -4.65 5.47
N LYS A 43 43.94 -4.53 6.66
CA LYS A 43 44.45 -5.15 7.88
C LYS A 43 43.37 -6.12 8.37
N SER A 44 43.63 -7.41 8.15
CA SER A 44 42.88 -8.52 8.74
C SER A 44 43.15 -8.53 10.24
N SER A 45 42.12 -8.17 11.00
CA SER A 45 42.04 -8.45 12.43
C SER A 45 40.84 -9.37 12.63
N VAL A 46 41.11 -10.62 13.00
CA VAL A 46 40.07 -11.59 13.40
C VAL A 46 39.46 -11.07 14.70
N ALA A 47 38.34 -10.36 14.58
CA ALA A 47 37.48 -10.04 15.70
C ALA A 47 36.57 -11.26 15.94
N VAL A 48 36.71 -11.90 17.10
CA VAL A 48 35.71 -12.84 17.61
C VAL A 48 34.46 -12.03 17.90
N ALA A 49 33.51 -12.06 16.96
CA ALA A 49 32.21 -11.45 17.13
C ALA A 49 31.47 -12.23 18.22
N VAL A 50 31.36 -11.65 19.42
CA VAL A 50 30.23 -11.94 20.30
C VAL A 50 29.00 -11.56 19.50
N VAL A 51 28.28 -12.57 19.03
CA VAL A 51 27.03 -12.40 18.30
C VAL A 51 26.03 -11.80 19.29
N LYS A 52 25.99 -10.48 19.37
CA LYS A 52 24.86 -9.75 19.93
C LYS A 52 23.70 -10.10 19.02
N SER A 53 22.86 -11.03 19.49
CA SER A 53 21.63 -11.46 18.84
C SER A 53 20.92 -10.23 18.29
N ALA A 54 20.79 -10.15 16.97
CA ALA A 54 19.98 -9.12 16.33
C ALA A 54 18.58 -9.16 16.95
N PRO A 55 17.96 -8.01 17.28
CA PRO A 55 16.59 -8.02 17.77
C PRO A 55 15.74 -8.71 16.71
N ALA A 56 15.08 -9.80 17.12
CA ALA A 56 14.09 -10.47 16.30
C ALA A 56 13.16 -9.41 15.73
N THR A 57 13.06 -9.34 14.40
CA THR A 57 12.13 -8.46 13.70
C THR A 57 10.71 -8.91 14.05
N THR A 58 10.19 -8.44 15.18
CA THR A 58 8.80 -8.61 15.56
C THR A 58 7.99 -7.87 14.49
N LYS A 59 7.36 -8.65 13.60
CA LYS A 59 6.38 -8.17 12.65
C LYS A 59 5.23 -7.58 13.48
N VAL A 60 5.30 -6.29 13.80
CA VAL A 60 4.28 -5.60 14.58
C VAL A 60 3.00 -5.68 13.74
N ALA A 61 2.03 -6.47 14.21
CA ALA A 61 0.71 -6.52 13.61
C ALA A 61 0.16 -5.09 13.59
N THR A 62 0.03 -4.51 12.40
CA THR A 62 -0.43 -3.13 12.28
C THR A 62 -1.91 -3.11 12.62
N THR A 63 -2.26 -2.45 13.71
CA THR A 63 -3.65 -2.29 14.13
C THR A 63 -4.37 -1.31 13.21
N TYR A 64 -5.70 -1.41 13.10
CA TYR A 64 -6.52 -0.43 12.39
C TYR A 64 -6.22 1.01 12.85
N SER A 65 -6.11 1.22 14.17
CA SER A 65 -5.77 2.54 14.72
C SER A 65 -4.37 3.02 14.31
N GLY A 66 -3.41 2.12 14.15
CA GLY A 66 -2.07 2.43 13.62
C GLY A 66 -2.12 2.86 12.15
N LEU A 67 -2.95 2.21 11.33
CA LEU A 67 -3.15 2.58 9.93
C LEU A 67 -3.80 3.96 9.80
N VAL A 68 -4.85 4.23 10.59
CA VAL A 68 -5.51 5.54 10.61
C VAL A 68 -4.53 6.65 11.02
N LYS A 69 -3.76 6.46 12.11
CA LYS A 69 -2.75 7.42 12.54
C LYS A 69 -1.69 7.69 11.46
N SER A 70 -1.29 6.65 10.74
CA SER A 70 -0.33 6.79 9.62
C SER A 70 -0.95 7.57 8.47
N ALA A 71 -2.23 7.31 8.15
CA ALA A 71 -2.96 8.06 7.14
C ALA A 71 -3.10 9.54 7.49
N GLN A 72 -3.44 9.86 8.75
CA GLN A 72 -3.57 11.23 9.24
C GLN A 72 -2.26 12.02 9.11
N LYS A 73 -1.10 11.38 9.28
CA LYS A 73 0.21 12.02 9.06
C LYS A 73 0.44 12.36 7.58
N LEU A 74 -0.02 11.51 6.67
CA LEU A 74 0.10 11.73 5.22
C LEU A 74 -0.89 12.77 4.69
N TYR A 75 -2.09 12.84 5.29
CA TYR A 75 -3.15 13.77 4.90
C TYR A 75 -3.64 14.60 6.11
N PRO A 76 -2.82 15.51 6.66
CA PRO A 76 -3.15 16.23 7.89
C PRO A 76 -4.40 17.11 7.77
N SER A 77 -4.70 17.66 6.59
CA SER A 77 -5.91 18.47 6.35
C SER A 77 -7.22 17.66 6.38
N LYS A 78 -7.12 16.32 6.33
CA LYS A 78 -8.24 15.38 6.40
C LYS A 78 -8.33 14.68 7.77
N ALA A 79 -7.32 14.79 8.62
CA ALA A 79 -7.28 14.08 9.88
C ALA A 79 -8.48 14.44 10.80
N GLY A 80 -9.10 13.41 11.38
CA GLY A 80 -10.20 13.54 12.33
C GLY A 80 -11.57 13.85 11.71
N LYS A 81 -11.64 14.09 10.40
CA LYS A 81 -12.92 14.24 9.68
C LYS A 81 -13.46 12.87 9.33
N ILE A 82 -14.78 12.72 9.28
CA ILE A 82 -15.42 11.46 8.90
C ILE A 82 -16.03 11.56 7.50
N GLU A 83 -15.73 10.59 6.65
CA GLU A 83 -16.29 10.44 5.31
C GLU A 83 -16.94 9.06 5.17
N LEU A 84 -18.05 8.97 4.41
CA LEU A 84 -18.75 7.72 4.15
C LEU A 84 -18.11 6.99 2.96
N HIS A 85 -17.44 5.88 3.25
CA HIS A 85 -16.79 5.03 2.27
C HIS A 85 -17.77 4.00 1.71
N HIS A 86 -17.92 3.95 0.38
CA HIS A 86 -18.63 2.84 -0.26
C HIS A 86 -17.72 1.62 -0.24
N ILE A 87 -18.20 0.50 0.35
CA ILE A 87 -17.42 -0.74 0.39
C ILE A 87 -17.05 -1.15 -1.04
N THR A 88 -18.03 -1.26 -1.94
CA THR A 88 -17.75 -1.39 -3.37
C THR A 88 -17.82 -0.01 -4.02
N PRO A 89 -16.72 0.55 -4.54
CA PRO A 89 -16.73 1.86 -5.18
C PRO A 89 -17.71 1.91 -6.36
N LYS A 90 -18.51 3.00 -6.46
CA LYS A 90 -19.51 3.16 -7.52
C LYS A 90 -18.94 3.03 -8.93
N TYR A 91 -17.74 3.57 -9.15
CA TYR A 91 -17.10 3.55 -10.46
C TYR A 91 -16.57 2.16 -10.85
N LEU A 92 -16.49 1.22 -9.89
CA LEU A 92 -16.18 -0.18 -10.12
C LEU A 92 -17.46 -1.04 -10.24
N GLY A 93 -18.62 -0.41 -10.46
CA GLY A 93 -19.91 -1.10 -10.57
C GLY A 93 -20.66 -1.28 -9.24
N GLY A 94 -20.19 -0.65 -8.16
CA GLY A 94 -20.90 -0.67 -6.88
C GLY A 94 -22.27 0.04 -6.97
N PRO A 95 -23.30 -0.45 -6.25
CA PRO A 95 -24.64 0.15 -6.29
C PRO A 95 -24.62 1.60 -5.74
N LYS A 96 -25.43 2.47 -6.34
CA LYS A 96 -25.52 3.91 -5.95
C LYS A 96 -25.87 4.10 -4.48
N ASN A 97 -26.70 3.22 -3.92
CA ASN A 97 -27.14 3.21 -2.53
C ASN A 97 -26.56 1.98 -1.79
N GLY A 98 -25.34 1.57 -2.15
CA GLY A 98 -24.66 0.45 -1.53
C GLY A 98 -24.28 0.69 -0.06
N PRO A 99 -23.75 -0.35 0.61
CA PRO A 99 -23.29 -0.23 1.99
C PRO A 99 -22.18 0.80 2.13
N LEU A 100 -22.27 1.56 3.22
CA LEU A 100 -21.37 2.66 3.56
C LEU A 100 -20.73 2.41 4.93
N VAL A 101 -19.46 2.75 5.05
CA VAL A 101 -18.71 2.66 6.31
C VAL A 101 -18.17 4.05 6.66
N PRO A 102 -18.44 4.59 7.87
CA PRO A 102 -17.83 5.82 8.32
C PRO A 102 -16.35 5.60 8.60
N LEU A 103 -15.48 6.30 7.87
CA LEU A 103 -14.03 6.23 8.04
C LEU A 103 -13.44 7.61 8.32
N ASP A 104 -12.29 7.64 9.00
CA ASP A 104 -11.46 8.84 9.00
C ASP A 104 -11.11 9.21 7.55
N ALA A 105 -11.27 10.49 7.20
CA ALA A 105 -11.14 10.97 5.83
C ALA A 105 -9.72 10.80 5.27
N ALA A 106 -8.68 10.82 6.12
CA ALA A 106 -7.32 10.54 5.68
C ALA A 106 -7.16 9.06 5.33
N TYR A 107 -7.74 8.17 6.13
CA TYR A 107 -7.74 6.72 5.84
C TYR A 107 -8.59 6.39 4.60
N HIS A 108 -9.76 7.04 4.47
CA HIS A 108 -10.61 6.95 3.28
C HIS A 108 -9.85 7.35 2.00
N GLN A 109 -9.01 8.38 2.06
CA GLN A 109 -8.18 8.83 0.94
C GLN A 109 -7.18 7.76 0.51
N ILE A 110 -6.51 7.10 1.46
CA ILE A 110 -5.54 6.03 1.15
C ILE A 110 -6.21 4.85 0.46
N ILE A 111 -7.33 4.38 1.00
CA ILE A 111 -8.10 3.27 0.39
C ILE A 111 -8.53 3.65 -1.03
N THR A 112 -9.06 4.86 -1.21
CA THR A 112 -9.48 5.36 -2.53
C THR A 112 -8.32 5.41 -3.53
N ASN A 113 -7.14 5.84 -3.08
CA ASN A 113 -5.95 5.87 -3.92
C ASN A 113 -5.51 4.47 -4.34
N GLU A 114 -5.57 3.48 -3.44
CA GLU A 114 -5.23 2.09 -3.77
C GLU A 114 -6.17 1.50 -4.81
N PHE A 115 -7.49 1.73 -4.67
CA PHE A 115 -8.46 1.33 -5.70
C PHE A 115 -8.13 1.95 -7.06
N ARG A 116 -7.82 3.26 -7.08
CA ARG A 116 -7.48 3.99 -8.32
C ARG A 116 -6.14 3.58 -8.92
N LEU A 117 -5.21 3.09 -8.11
CA LEU A 117 -3.94 2.54 -8.57
C LEU A 117 -4.16 1.23 -9.32
N LEU A 118 -4.99 0.33 -8.76
CA LEU A 118 -5.28 -0.98 -9.37
C LEU A 118 -6.24 -0.87 -10.57
N TRP A 119 -7.20 0.05 -10.50
CA TRP A 119 -8.18 0.25 -11.55
C TRP A 119 -8.45 1.74 -11.79
N PRO A 120 -7.60 2.42 -12.58
CA PRO A 120 -7.76 3.83 -12.92
C PRO A 120 -9.10 4.12 -13.59
N TYR A 121 -9.54 5.38 -13.49
CA TYR A 121 -10.68 5.87 -14.26
C TYR A 121 -10.47 5.66 -15.77
N GLY A 122 -11.57 5.48 -16.50
CA GLY A 122 -11.54 5.28 -17.95
C GLY A 122 -11.38 3.83 -18.41
N LYS A 123 -11.00 2.88 -17.52
CA LYS A 123 -10.93 1.44 -17.86
C LYS A 123 -12.31 0.74 -17.91
N GLY A 124 -13.39 1.46 -17.61
CA GLY A 124 -14.73 0.88 -17.48
C GLY A 124 -14.92 0.13 -16.16
N VAL A 125 -15.98 -0.68 -16.08
CA VAL A 125 -16.29 -1.50 -14.90
C VAL A 125 -15.53 -2.84 -15.01
N PRO A 126 -14.79 -3.28 -13.98
CA PRO A 126 -14.09 -4.57 -14.02
C PRO A 126 -15.05 -5.75 -14.13
N SER A 127 -14.59 -6.88 -14.65
CA SER A 127 -15.33 -8.16 -14.55
C SER A 127 -15.54 -8.55 -13.08
N SER A 128 -16.47 -9.46 -12.81
CA SER A 128 -16.75 -9.93 -11.44
C SER A 128 -15.49 -10.50 -10.76
N THR A 129 -14.69 -11.28 -11.49
CA THR A 129 -13.42 -11.85 -11.01
C THR A 129 -12.38 -10.78 -10.72
N GLN A 130 -12.25 -9.79 -11.62
CA GLN A 130 -11.35 -8.65 -11.42
C GLN A 130 -11.76 -7.81 -10.20
N LEU A 131 -13.06 -7.55 -10.04
CA LEU A 131 -13.58 -6.81 -8.89
C LEU A 131 -13.26 -7.54 -7.58
N GLN A 132 -13.51 -8.86 -7.50
CA GLN A 132 -13.17 -9.64 -6.31
C GLN A 132 -11.68 -9.59 -5.98
N TYR A 133 -10.81 -9.67 -6.99
CA TYR A 133 -9.37 -9.53 -6.81
C TYR A 133 -9.00 -8.15 -6.26
N ILE A 134 -9.49 -7.07 -6.88
CA ILE A 134 -9.22 -5.69 -6.47
C ILE A 134 -9.67 -5.48 -5.01
N MET A 135 -10.90 -5.88 -4.68
CA MET A 135 -11.47 -5.76 -3.34
C MET A 135 -10.63 -6.51 -2.30
N LYS A 136 -10.26 -7.76 -2.59
CA LYS A 136 -9.41 -8.57 -1.71
C LYS A 136 -8.04 -7.92 -1.52
N HIS A 137 -7.42 -7.42 -2.59
CA HIS A 137 -6.11 -6.79 -2.53
C HIS A 137 -6.16 -5.54 -1.64
N VAL A 138 -7.07 -4.60 -1.93
CA VAL A 138 -7.18 -3.34 -1.18
C VAL A 138 -7.48 -3.60 0.29
N TYR A 139 -8.46 -4.46 0.61
CA TYR A 139 -8.83 -4.68 2.01
C TYR A 139 -7.91 -5.62 2.78
N SER A 140 -7.04 -6.39 2.11
CA SER A 140 -5.95 -7.08 2.79
C SER A 140 -4.89 -6.11 3.32
N LYS A 141 -4.68 -4.99 2.61
CA LYS A 141 -3.69 -3.95 2.96
C LYS A 141 -4.29 -2.88 3.88
N TYR A 142 -5.54 -2.52 3.63
CA TYR A 142 -6.29 -1.48 4.32
C TYR A 142 -7.63 -2.03 4.81
N PRO A 143 -7.64 -2.86 5.87
CA PRO A 143 -8.88 -3.44 6.38
C PRO A 143 -9.88 -2.36 6.81
N LEU A 144 -11.15 -2.67 6.63
CA LEU A 144 -12.25 -1.91 7.22
C LEU A 144 -12.21 -2.06 8.76
N PRO A 145 -12.79 -1.10 9.52
CA PRO A 145 -12.87 -1.21 10.96
C PRO A 145 -13.59 -2.51 11.39
N PRO A 146 -13.21 -3.11 12.53
CA PRO A 146 -13.88 -4.30 13.04
C PRO A 146 -15.39 -4.11 13.17
N GLY A 147 -16.17 -5.12 12.76
CA GLY A 147 -17.64 -5.08 12.83
C GLY A 147 -18.33 -4.61 11.55
N TYR A 148 -17.60 -4.49 10.44
CA TYR A 148 -18.11 -4.21 9.09
C TYR A 148 -17.71 -5.30 8.10
#